data_AF-A0A5N5NH97-F1
#
_entry.id   AF-A0A5N5NH97-F1
#
_cell.length_a   1.000
_cell.length_b   1.000
_cell.length_c   1.000
_cell.angle_alpha   90.00
_cell.angle_beta   90.00
_cell.angle_gamma   90.00
#
_symmetry.space_group_name_H-M   'P 1'
#
loop_
_entity.id
_entity.type
_entity.pdbx_description
1 polymer ?
#
loop_
_entity_poly.entity_id
_entity_poly.type
_entity_poly.pdbx_seq_one_letter_code
_entity_poly.pdbx_strand_id
1 'polypeptide(L)'
;MARGEFESLVALQKYIPDNVPKPVALGPLQDGTITKCYFVVEFKDMLALKPSPQATASVLSRLHHMSESPNGKFGFPVTTYKGYFPVNNDWCDTWEAWFSREFAQTLRNYYLRRGEDCELVHLYSEFSDKIIPRLLRPLETGGRSIKPTLCHTDLWHGNAAVGRETQECIIFDPCCLYVDLGFFRTEKYGWNTAYIEEYAKLMQPSEPQADFDDRIAVYAMRNYIVSATLWDHWLHMMDQ
;
A
#
# COMPACT_ATOMS: atom_id res chain seq x y z
N MET A 1 9.40 -12.35 2.15
CA MET A 1 8.08 -12.11 1.53
C MET A 1 6.95 -12.63 2.41
N ALA A 2 6.75 -13.95 2.53
CA ALA A 2 5.62 -14.53 3.26
C ALA A 2 5.46 -14.05 4.72
N ARG A 3 6.57 -13.80 5.45
CA ARG A 3 6.50 -13.19 6.79
C ARG A 3 5.86 -11.79 6.79
N GLY A 4 6.17 -10.97 5.78
CA GLY A 4 5.61 -9.63 5.65
C GLY A 4 4.10 -9.67 5.42
N GLU A 5 3.63 -10.57 4.56
CA GLU A 5 2.20 -10.78 4.29
C GLU A 5 1.47 -11.37 5.50
N PHE A 6 2.04 -12.38 6.15
CA PHE A 6 1.50 -12.96 7.38
C PHE A 6 1.27 -11.89 8.47
N GLU A 7 2.29 -11.08 8.76
CA GLU A 7 2.19 -10.01 9.78
C GLU A 7 1.26 -8.88 9.34
N SER A 8 1.15 -8.64 8.03
CA SER A 8 0.16 -7.71 7.47
C SER A 8 -1.26 -8.18 7.73
N LEU A 9 -1.56 -9.46 7.46
CA LEU A 9 -2.88 -10.03 7.76
C LEU A 9 -3.16 -10.08 9.27
N VAL A 10 -2.15 -10.37 10.10
CA VAL A 10 -2.29 -10.28 11.58
C VAL A 10 -2.66 -8.85 11.99
N ALA A 11 -2.05 -7.83 11.39
CA ALA A 11 -2.36 -6.44 11.68
C ALA A 11 -3.79 -6.06 11.24
N LEU A 12 -4.21 -6.46 10.03
CA LEU A 12 -5.55 -6.17 9.50
C LEU A 12 -6.66 -6.89 10.30
N GLN A 13 -6.44 -8.14 10.69
CA GLN A 13 -7.37 -8.95 11.48
C GLN A 13 -7.80 -8.29 12.80
N LYS A 14 -6.98 -7.40 13.36
CA LYS A 14 -7.33 -6.66 14.58
C LYS A 14 -8.48 -5.67 14.39
N TYR A 15 -8.68 -5.17 13.17
CA TYR A 15 -9.60 -4.07 12.88
C TYR A 15 -10.74 -4.48 11.94
N ILE A 16 -10.49 -5.42 11.03
CA ILE A 16 -11.46 -5.87 10.01
C ILE A 16 -11.44 -7.40 9.86
N PRO A 17 -11.66 -8.18 10.93
CA PRO A 17 -11.44 -9.63 10.94
C PRO A 17 -12.27 -10.42 9.92
N ASP A 18 -13.45 -9.92 9.59
CA ASP A 18 -14.35 -10.57 8.64
C ASP A 18 -13.99 -10.27 7.18
N ASN A 19 -13.25 -9.18 6.93
CA ASN A 19 -12.94 -8.67 5.59
C ASN A 19 -11.54 -9.04 5.09
N VAL A 20 -10.77 -9.82 5.86
CA VAL A 20 -9.47 -10.35 5.44
C VAL A 20 -9.36 -11.83 5.78
N PRO A 21 -8.63 -12.63 5.00
CA PRO A 21 -8.31 -14.00 5.36
C PRO A 21 -7.52 -14.07 6.68
N LYS A 22 -7.88 -14.99 7.59
CA LYS A 22 -7.11 -15.21 8.82
C LYS A 22 -5.79 -15.93 8.52
N PRO A 23 -4.63 -15.36 8.90
CA PRO A 23 -3.35 -16.05 8.77
C PRO A 23 -3.29 -17.19 9.81
N VAL A 24 -2.91 -18.39 9.37
CA VAL A 24 -2.92 -19.61 10.20
C VAL A 24 -1.51 -20.06 10.54
N ALA A 25 -0.64 -20.22 9.54
CA ALA A 25 0.70 -20.72 9.75
C ALA A 25 1.68 -20.21 8.69
N LEU A 26 2.94 -20.12 9.09
CA LEU A 26 4.06 -19.76 8.24
C LEU A 26 5.27 -20.57 8.70
N GLY A 27 5.99 -21.18 7.77
CA GLY A 27 7.21 -21.89 8.10
C GLY A 27 8.07 -22.22 6.88
N PRO A 28 9.34 -22.60 7.10
CA PRO A 28 10.20 -23.07 6.03
C PRO A 28 9.71 -24.43 5.51
N LEU A 29 9.92 -24.70 4.22
CA LEU A 29 9.79 -26.04 3.68
C LEU A 29 11.08 -26.82 3.98
N GLN A 30 10.97 -28.07 4.41
CA GLN A 30 12.12 -28.96 4.59
C GLN A 30 12.57 -29.49 3.23
N ASP A 31 13.31 -28.69 2.46
CA ASP A 31 13.88 -29.11 1.16
C ASP A 31 15.42 -29.01 1.10
N GLY A 32 16.07 -28.81 2.25
CA GLY A 32 17.52 -28.63 2.35
C GLY A 32 18.00 -27.22 1.97
N THR A 33 17.09 -26.32 1.55
CA THR A 33 17.37 -24.91 1.29
C THR A 33 16.47 -24.01 2.17
N ILE A 34 17.00 -22.88 2.65
CA ILE A 34 16.22 -21.92 3.47
C ILE A 34 15.38 -20.98 2.58
N THR A 35 15.34 -21.20 1.25
CA THR A 35 14.79 -20.23 0.29
C THR A 35 13.29 -20.39 0.04
N LYS A 36 12.66 -21.48 0.49
CA LYS A 36 11.23 -21.73 0.31
C LYS A 36 10.48 -21.83 1.63
N CYS A 37 9.27 -21.30 1.63
CA CYS A 37 8.37 -21.31 2.77
C CYS A 37 6.96 -21.68 2.33
N TYR A 38 6.18 -22.24 3.25
CA TYR A 38 4.73 -22.34 3.11
C TYR A 38 4.06 -21.19 3.86
N PHE A 39 2.92 -20.74 3.35
CA PHE A 39 2.03 -19.81 4.02
C PHE A 39 0.62 -20.39 3.96
N VAL A 40 0.00 -20.58 5.13
CA VAL A 40 -1.37 -21.09 5.28
C VAL A 40 -2.25 -19.97 5.80
N VAL A 41 -3.36 -19.77 5.12
CA VAL A 41 -4.36 -18.74 5.40
C VAL A 41 -5.75 -19.35 5.28
N GLU A 42 -6.73 -18.78 5.99
CA GLU A 42 -8.15 -19.13 5.87
C GLU A 42 -8.59 -19.04 4.41
N PHE A 43 -9.31 -20.07 3.97
CA PHE A 43 -10.02 -20.00 2.69
C PHE A 43 -11.30 -19.16 2.86
N LYS A 44 -11.35 -18.00 2.22
CA LYS A 44 -12.57 -17.20 2.07
C LYS A 44 -13.23 -17.54 0.73
N ASP A 45 -14.47 -18.04 0.74
CA ASP A 45 -15.22 -18.24 -0.50
C ASP A 45 -15.65 -16.88 -1.08
N MET A 46 -15.14 -16.57 -2.27
CA MET A 46 -15.30 -15.28 -2.92
C MET A 46 -15.88 -15.45 -4.32
N LEU A 47 -16.68 -14.49 -4.73
CA LEU A 47 -17.06 -14.28 -6.12
C LEU A 47 -15.92 -13.54 -6.80
N ALA A 48 -15.59 -13.93 -8.04
CA ALA A 48 -14.67 -13.19 -8.91
C ALA A 48 -15.32 -11.89 -9.43
N LEU A 49 -15.82 -11.08 -8.49
CA LEU A 49 -16.50 -9.82 -8.70
C LEU A 49 -15.80 -8.76 -7.88
N LYS A 50 -15.56 -7.63 -8.52
CA LYS A 50 -15.05 -6.43 -7.87
C LYS A 50 -16.13 -5.86 -6.92
N PRO A 51 -15.81 -5.59 -5.64
CA PRO A 51 -16.77 -5.00 -4.70
C PRO A 51 -17.24 -3.61 -5.14
N SER A 52 -18.45 -3.22 -4.75
CA SER A 52 -19.00 -1.89 -5.07
C SER A 52 -18.21 -0.77 -4.39
N PRO A 53 -18.27 0.47 -4.92
CA PRO A 53 -17.69 1.65 -4.26
C PRO A 53 -18.06 1.77 -2.78
N GLN A 54 -19.33 1.55 -2.43
CA GLN A 54 -19.83 1.68 -1.06
C GLN A 54 -19.29 0.56 -0.15
N ALA A 55 -19.25 -0.68 -0.63
CA ALA A 55 -18.71 -1.80 0.14
C ALA A 55 -17.22 -1.62 0.43
N THR A 56 -16.45 -1.21 -0.57
CA THR A 56 -15.02 -0.91 -0.42
C THR A 56 -14.79 0.27 0.52
N ALA A 57 -15.52 1.38 0.35
CA ALA A 57 -15.40 2.55 1.21
C ALA A 57 -15.72 2.23 2.68
N SER A 58 -16.75 1.42 2.93
CA SER A 58 -17.13 0.98 4.28
C SER A 58 -15.99 0.21 4.98
N VAL A 59 -15.40 -0.79 4.31
CA VAL A 59 -14.31 -1.59 4.89
C VAL A 59 -13.05 -0.75 5.10
N LEU A 60 -12.63 0.03 4.11
CA LEU A 60 -11.41 0.83 4.19
C LEU A 60 -11.53 1.96 5.21
N SER A 61 -12.66 2.66 5.28
CA SER A 61 -12.86 3.72 6.27
C SER A 61 -12.84 3.16 7.69
N ARG A 62 -13.45 2.00 7.94
CA ARG A 62 -13.38 1.31 9.23
C ARG A 62 -11.94 1.00 9.64
N LEU A 63 -11.16 0.38 8.75
CA LEU A 63 -9.74 0.10 8.97
C LEU A 63 -8.95 1.38 9.29
N HIS A 64 -9.09 2.40 8.44
CA HIS A 64 -8.30 3.61 8.54
C HIS A 64 -8.68 4.49 9.75
N HIS A 65 -9.96 4.50 10.11
CA HIS A 65 -10.44 5.21 11.29
C HIS A 65 -9.93 4.55 12.58
N MET A 66 -10.07 3.22 12.68
CA MET A 66 -9.79 2.47 13.91
C MET A 66 -8.32 2.14 14.13
N SER A 67 -7.52 2.06 13.07
CA SER A 67 -6.13 1.60 13.21
C SER A 67 -5.22 2.63 13.87
N GLU A 68 -4.29 2.17 14.70
CA GLU A 68 -3.30 3.03 15.36
C GLU A 68 -1.90 2.46 15.17
N SER A 69 -0.94 3.33 14.84
CA SER A 69 0.47 2.95 14.80
C SER A 69 0.96 2.61 16.21
N PRO A 70 1.63 1.45 16.41
CA PRO A 70 2.00 0.97 17.74
C PRO A 70 2.98 1.88 18.48
N ASN A 71 3.63 2.81 17.78
CA ASN A 71 4.57 3.78 18.34
C ASN A 71 4.29 5.22 17.85
N GLY A 72 3.17 5.46 17.19
CA GLY A 72 2.82 6.77 16.62
C GLY A 72 3.68 7.22 15.43
N LYS A 73 4.50 6.34 14.84
CA LYS A 73 5.40 6.65 13.72
C LYS A 73 4.93 6.01 12.41
N PHE A 74 5.46 6.47 11.29
CA PHE A 74 5.27 5.86 9.97
C PHE A 74 6.23 4.69 9.76
N GLY A 75 5.76 3.59 9.18
CA GLY A 75 6.56 2.36 9.00
C GLY A 75 5.78 1.09 9.27
N PHE A 76 6.48 -0.02 9.52
CA PHE A 76 5.86 -1.30 9.87
C PHE A 76 6.85 -2.20 10.64
N PRO A 77 6.42 -3.06 11.57
CA PRO A 77 7.33 -3.81 12.44
C PRO A 77 8.19 -4.86 11.72
N VAL A 78 7.80 -5.30 10.52
CA VAL A 78 8.55 -6.27 9.72
C VAL A 78 8.70 -5.77 8.29
N THR A 79 9.72 -6.25 7.57
CA THR A 79 9.88 -6.00 6.14
C THR A 79 8.74 -6.61 5.35
N THR A 80 8.01 -5.78 4.61
CA THR A 80 7.01 -6.16 3.62
C THR A 80 7.60 -6.03 2.21
N TYR A 81 6.85 -6.49 1.20
CA TYR A 81 7.35 -6.61 -0.16
C TYR A 81 6.30 -6.09 -1.14
N LYS A 82 6.74 -5.39 -2.18
CA LYS A 82 5.91 -5.06 -3.36
C LYS A 82 6.44 -5.84 -4.54
N GLY A 83 5.68 -6.83 -4.99
CA GLY A 83 6.25 -7.94 -5.78
C GLY A 83 7.39 -8.58 -4.98
N TYR A 84 8.57 -8.71 -5.59
CA TYR A 84 9.76 -9.25 -4.90
C TYR A 84 10.71 -8.19 -4.30
N PHE A 85 10.37 -6.89 -4.40
CA PHE A 85 11.20 -5.84 -3.82
C PHE A 85 10.86 -5.60 -2.35
N PRO A 86 11.84 -5.66 -1.43
CA PRO A 86 11.62 -5.31 -0.04
C PRO A 86 11.34 -3.81 0.11
N VAL A 87 10.36 -3.47 0.94
CA VAL A 87 10.05 -2.08 1.32
C VAL A 87 10.85 -1.73 2.57
N ASN A 88 11.53 -0.57 2.59
CA ASN A 88 12.13 -0.05 3.81
C ASN A 88 11.05 0.46 4.77
N ASN A 89 10.72 -0.39 5.74
CA ASN A 89 9.69 -0.16 6.74
C ASN A 89 10.20 0.48 8.03
N ASP A 90 11.47 0.92 8.06
CA ASP A 90 12.06 1.53 9.25
C ASP A 90 11.20 2.69 9.74
N TRP A 91 11.00 2.75 11.06
CA TRP A 91 10.13 3.76 11.64
C TRP A 91 10.65 5.18 11.37
N CYS A 92 9.74 6.10 11.07
CA CYS A 92 10.05 7.49 10.80
C CYS A 92 9.03 8.41 11.45
N ASP A 93 9.49 9.51 12.02
CA ASP A 93 8.65 10.45 12.78
C ASP A 93 7.75 11.31 11.89
N THR A 94 8.17 11.59 10.66
CA THR A 94 7.44 12.46 9.72
C THR A 94 7.11 11.74 8.43
N TRP A 95 5.96 12.04 7.86
CA TRP A 95 5.52 11.47 6.59
C TRP A 95 6.44 11.85 5.43
N GLU A 96 6.87 13.11 5.36
CA GLU A 96 7.78 13.61 4.31
C GLU A 96 9.08 12.79 4.24
N ALA A 97 9.72 12.56 5.40
CA ALA A 97 10.98 11.83 5.45
C ALA A 97 10.79 10.33 5.12
N TRP A 98 9.70 9.72 5.60
CA TRP A 98 9.39 8.33 5.27
C TRP A 98 9.18 8.17 3.76
N PHE A 99 8.33 9.03 3.17
CA PHE A 99 7.99 8.96 1.75
C PHE A 99 9.20 9.24 0.86
N SER A 100 9.99 10.25 1.18
CA SER A 100 11.23 10.57 0.45
C SER A 100 12.20 9.39 0.43
N ARG A 101 12.41 8.74 1.58
CA ARG A 101 13.28 7.56 1.69
C ARG A 101 12.76 6.39 0.85
N GLU A 102 11.47 6.12 0.93
CA GLU A 102 10.83 5.02 0.24
C GLU A 102 10.82 5.22 -1.28
N PHE A 103 10.52 6.45 -1.75
CA PHE A 103 10.58 6.80 -3.17
C PHE A 103 12.01 6.66 -3.72
N ALA A 104 13.01 7.16 -2.99
CA ALA A 104 14.41 7.02 -3.38
C ALA A 104 14.81 5.54 -3.51
N GLN A 105 14.36 4.68 -2.60
CA GLN A 105 14.61 3.24 -2.68
C GLN A 105 13.89 2.61 -3.89
N THR A 106 12.64 2.99 -4.14
CA THR A 106 11.87 2.55 -5.30
C THR A 106 12.58 2.87 -6.61
N LEU A 107 13.14 4.08 -6.75
CA LEU A 107 13.94 4.44 -7.93
C LEU A 107 15.26 3.67 -8.03
N ARG A 108 15.97 3.45 -6.92
CA ARG A 108 17.17 2.60 -6.94
C ARG A 108 16.84 1.19 -7.43
N ASN A 109 15.73 0.60 -6.96
CA ASN A 109 15.26 -0.70 -7.43
C ASN A 109 14.94 -0.69 -8.93
N TYR A 110 14.32 0.40 -9.42
CA TYR A 110 14.12 0.60 -10.85
C TYR A 110 15.45 0.61 -11.62
N TYR A 111 16.42 1.43 -11.22
CA TYR A 111 17.72 1.52 -11.89
C TYR A 111 18.48 0.19 -11.87
N LEU A 112 18.48 -0.51 -10.74
CA LEU A 112 19.10 -1.84 -10.62
C LEU A 112 18.49 -2.86 -11.59
N ARG A 113 17.20 -2.73 -11.91
CA ARG A 113 16.49 -3.68 -12.76
C ARG A 113 16.46 -3.29 -14.24
N ARG A 114 16.34 -1.99 -14.53
CA ARG A 114 16.06 -1.45 -15.87
C ARG A 114 17.23 -0.68 -16.47
N GLY A 115 18.27 -0.43 -15.69
CA GLY A 115 19.34 0.50 -16.03
C GLY A 115 19.01 1.93 -15.57
N GLU A 116 20.05 2.72 -15.38
CA GLU A 116 19.93 4.14 -15.05
C GLU A 116 19.54 4.94 -16.30
N ASP A 117 18.68 5.94 -16.10
CA ASP A 117 18.25 6.88 -17.12
C ASP A 117 18.56 8.29 -16.63
N CYS A 118 19.42 9.01 -17.36
CA CYS A 118 19.89 10.34 -16.96
C CYS A 118 18.76 11.38 -16.86
N GLU A 119 17.74 11.29 -17.72
CA GLU A 119 16.59 12.19 -17.67
C GLU A 119 15.77 11.92 -16.41
N LEU A 120 15.49 10.64 -16.11
CA LEU A 120 14.77 10.25 -14.90
C LEU A 120 15.53 10.64 -13.62
N VAL A 121 16.85 10.49 -13.59
CA VAL A 121 17.69 10.94 -12.46
C VAL A 121 17.57 12.45 -12.26
N HIS A 122 17.67 13.23 -13.32
CA HIS A 122 17.55 14.69 -13.25
C HIS A 122 16.14 15.12 -12.78
N LEU A 123 15.09 14.55 -13.38
CA LEU A 123 13.70 14.81 -12.99
C LEU A 123 13.44 14.43 -11.54
N TYR A 124 13.99 13.31 -11.07
CA TYR A 124 13.83 12.91 -9.68
C TYR A 124 14.49 13.88 -8.71
N SER A 125 15.67 14.42 -9.03
CA SER A 125 16.32 15.42 -8.17
C SER A 125 15.43 16.64 -7.97
N GLU A 126 14.85 17.17 -9.05
CA GLU A 126 13.92 18.31 -8.98
C GLU A 126 12.63 17.94 -8.22
N PHE A 127 12.13 16.73 -8.45
CA PHE A 127 10.94 16.21 -7.77
C PHE A 127 11.16 16.05 -6.26
N SER A 128 12.29 15.46 -5.84
CA SER A 128 12.62 15.26 -4.43
C SER A 128 12.87 16.58 -3.70
N ASP A 129 13.50 17.55 -4.37
CA ASP A 129 13.91 18.79 -3.73
C ASP A 129 12.76 19.80 -3.63
N LYS A 130 11.81 19.75 -4.57
CA LYS A 130 10.75 20.77 -4.68
C LYS A 130 9.36 20.19 -4.41
N ILE A 131 9.00 19.09 -5.08
CA ILE A 131 7.62 18.61 -5.12
C ILE A 131 7.26 17.86 -3.84
N ILE A 132 8.08 16.90 -3.41
CA ILE A 132 7.81 16.15 -2.17
C ILE A 132 7.69 17.10 -0.96
N PRO A 133 8.66 18.00 -0.70
CA PRO A 133 8.54 18.99 0.37
C PRO A 133 7.31 19.89 0.27
N ARG A 134 7.00 20.40 -0.92
CA ARG A 134 5.88 21.34 -1.12
C ARG A 134 4.54 20.70 -0.83
N LEU A 135 4.37 19.41 -1.11
CA LEU A 135 3.10 18.71 -0.97
C LEU A 135 2.96 17.95 0.35
N LEU A 136 4.06 17.42 0.91
CA LEU A 136 4.00 16.58 2.12
C LEU A 136 4.29 17.34 3.41
N ARG A 137 5.25 18.27 3.42
CA ARG A 137 5.56 19.08 4.62
C ARG A 137 4.36 19.83 5.18
N PRO A 138 3.45 20.40 4.37
CA PRO A 138 2.27 21.08 4.89
C PRO A 138 1.35 20.19 5.75
N LEU A 139 1.39 18.86 5.60
CA LEU A 139 0.56 17.95 6.39
C LEU A 139 0.92 17.97 7.89
N GLU A 140 2.17 18.32 8.21
CA GLU A 140 2.75 18.25 9.55
C GLU A 140 3.33 19.60 10.02
N THR A 141 3.02 20.69 9.30
CA THR A 141 3.45 22.06 9.64
C THR A 141 2.27 23.03 9.71
N GLY A 142 2.50 24.21 10.30
CA GLY A 142 1.43 25.20 10.50
C GLY A 142 0.38 24.74 11.53
N GLY A 143 0.80 23.95 12.53
CA GLY A 143 -0.07 23.40 13.57
C GLY A 143 -0.86 22.16 13.13
N ARG A 144 -0.61 21.63 11.93
CA ARG A 144 -1.23 20.41 11.41
C ARG A 144 -0.44 19.18 11.83
N SER A 145 -1.12 18.05 11.82
CA SER A 145 -0.55 16.74 12.07
C SER A 145 -1.27 15.71 11.23
N ILE A 146 -0.57 14.66 10.83
CA ILE A 146 -1.16 13.54 10.12
C ILE A 146 -0.93 12.24 10.88
N LYS A 147 -1.97 11.40 10.91
CA LYS A 147 -1.98 10.13 11.62
C LYS A 147 -1.34 9.05 10.75
N PRO A 148 -0.27 8.36 11.21
CA PRO A 148 0.19 7.14 10.57
C PRO A 148 -0.91 6.07 10.65
N THR A 149 -1.49 5.72 9.51
CA THR A 149 -2.67 4.87 9.44
C THR A 149 -2.34 3.54 8.79
N LEU A 150 -2.86 2.42 9.33
CA LEU A 150 -2.62 1.10 8.76
C LEU A 150 -3.30 1.00 7.40
N CYS A 151 -2.51 0.97 6.34
CA CYS A 151 -2.98 0.84 4.97
C CYS A 151 -2.52 -0.48 4.37
N HIS A 152 -3.33 -1.08 3.50
CA HIS A 152 -3.00 -2.31 2.74
C HIS A 152 -1.81 -2.11 1.77
N THR A 153 -1.66 -0.90 1.25
CA THR A 153 -0.65 -0.36 0.31
C THR A 153 -0.36 -1.08 -1.02
N ASP A 154 -0.88 -2.29 -1.20
CA ASP A 154 -0.95 -3.02 -2.48
C ASP A 154 -2.39 -3.29 -2.89
N LEU A 155 -3.29 -2.35 -2.58
CA LEU A 155 -4.72 -2.53 -2.84
C LEU A 155 -5.04 -2.08 -4.26
N TRP A 156 -5.10 -3.03 -5.18
CA TRP A 156 -5.71 -2.89 -6.50
C TRP A 156 -6.92 -3.81 -6.60
N HIS A 157 -7.75 -3.63 -7.64
CA HIS A 157 -9.01 -4.37 -7.77
C HIS A 157 -8.82 -5.89 -7.88
N GLY A 158 -7.63 -6.38 -8.25
CA GLY A 158 -7.29 -7.80 -8.21
C GLY A 158 -7.07 -8.34 -6.78
N ASN A 159 -6.80 -7.46 -5.82
CA ASN A 159 -6.61 -7.77 -4.39
C ASN A 159 -7.87 -7.48 -3.57
N ALA A 160 -9.03 -7.46 -4.22
CA ALA A 160 -10.33 -7.28 -3.58
C ALA A 160 -11.42 -8.08 -4.29
N ALA A 161 -12.29 -8.73 -3.55
CA ALA A 161 -13.38 -9.54 -4.08
C ALA A 161 -14.63 -9.49 -3.18
N VAL A 162 -15.77 -9.91 -3.71
CA VAL A 162 -17.01 -10.01 -2.94
C VAL A 162 -17.07 -11.36 -2.26
N GLY A 163 -17.24 -11.41 -0.93
CA GLY A 163 -17.47 -12.64 -0.19
C GLY A 163 -18.78 -13.29 -0.65
N ARG A 164 -18.76 -14.59 -0.99
CA ARG A 164 -19.93 -15.28 -1.57
C ARG A 164 -21.12 -15.27 -0.62
N GLU A 165 -20.90 -15.60 0.65
CA GLU A 165 -21.96 -15.68 1.65
C GLU A 165 -22.29 -14.31 2.25
N THR A 166 -21.26 -13.54 2.59
CA THR A 166 -21.42 -12.26 3.30
C THR A 166 -21.84 -11.11 2.38
N GLN A 167 -21.58 -11.23 1.07
CA GLN A 167 -21.69 -10.15 0.09
C GLN A 167 -20.86 -8.90 0.45
N GLU A 168 -19.90 -9.03 1.37
CA GLU A 168 -19.02 -7.95 1.79
C GLU A 168 -17.75 -7.87 0.94
N CYS A 169 -17.09 -6.71 0.99
CA CYS A 169 -15.75 -6.55 0.43
C CYS A 169 -14.74 -7.34 1.27
N ILE A 170 -14.00 -8.23 0.61
CA ILE A 170 -12.85 -8.96 1.16
C ILE A 170 -11.60 -8.42 0.47
N ILE A 171 -10.58 -8.05 1.23
CA ILE A 171 -9.26 -7.64 0.72
C ILE A 171 -8.20 -8.67 1.12
N PHE A 172 -7.23 -8.88 0.24
CA PHE A 172 -6.22 -9.94 0.38
C PHE A 172 -4.90 -9.54 -0.29
N ASP A 173 -3.85 -10.33 -0.07
CA ASP A 173 -2.46 -10.07 -0.49
C ASP A 173 -1.92 -8.71 -0.02
N PRO A 174 -1.93 -8.41 1.29
CA PRO A 174 -1.52 -7.11 1.80
C PRO A 174 -0.01 -6.91 1.87
N CYS A 175 0.40 -5.66 1.62
CA CYS A 175 1.71 -5.11 1.94
C CYS A 175 1.53 -4.00 2.98
N CYS A 176 1.16 -4.35 4.21
CA CYS A 176 0.72 -3.34 5.18
C CYS A 176 1.83 -2.38 5.61
N LEU A 177 1.47 -1.11 5.76
CA LEU A 177 2.33 -0.05 6.31
C LEU A 177 1.47 0.96 7.08
N TYR A 178 2.02 1.58 8.12
CA TYR A 178 1.45 2.78 8.75
C TYR A 178 1.90 4.02 7.97
N VAL A 179 1.02 4.58 7.14
CA VAL A 179 1.30 5.63 6.14
C VAL A 179 0.14 6.64 6.04
N ASP A 180 0.28 7.65 5.18
CA ASP A 180 -0.84 8.52 4.82
C ASP A 180 -1.92 7.79 4.00
N LEU A 181 -3.17 8.24 4.13
CA LEU A 181 -4.36 7.68 3.47
C LEU A 181 -4.42 7.94 1.97
N GLY A 182 -3.68 8.89 1.41
CA GLY A 182 -3.67 9.10 -0.03
C GLY A 182 -2.98 7.96 -0.78
N PHE A 183 -2.15 7.17 -0.09
CA PHE A 183 -1.19 6.25 -0.70
C PHE A 183 -1.80 5.14 -1.57
N PHE A 184 -3.08 4.83 -1.38
CA PHE A 184 -3.78 3.74 -2.07
C PHE A 184 -4.80 4.21 -3.11
N ARG A 185 -5.01 5.53 -3.27
CA ARG A 185 -6.11 6.07 -4.08
C ARG A 185 -5.64 6.36 -5.50
N THR A 186 -5.71 5.38 -6.41
CA THR A 186 -5.36 5.62 -7.82
C THR A 186 -6.27 4.85 -8.78
N GLU A 187 -6.69 5.52 -9.86
CA GLU A 187 -7.56 4.92 -10.89
C GLU A 187 -6.92 3.73 -11.59
N LYS A 188 -5.59 3.72 -11.76
CA LYS A 188 -4.86 2.61 -12.40
C LYS A 188 -4.98 1.31 -11.60
N TYR A 189 -5.25 1.39 -10.30
CA TYR A 189 -5.52 0.23 -9.45
C TYR A 189 -6.97 -0.24 -9.57
N GLY A 190 -7.76 0.34 -10.48
CA GLY A 190 -9.16 0.05 -10.69
C GLY A 190 -10.07 0.86 -9.79
N TRP A 191 -9.56 1.76 -8.94
CA TRP A 191 -10.39 2.59 -8.07
C TRP A 191 -10.73 3.90 -8.75
N ASN A 192 -11.73 3.88 -9.63
CA ASN A 192 -12.18 5.09 -10.34
C ASN A 192 -12.76 6.14 -9.38
N THR A 193 -13.08 7.32 -9.92
CA THR A 193 -13.61 8.47 -9.16
C THR A 193 -14.72 8.11 -8.18
N ALA A 194 -15.65 7.20 -8.54
CA ALA A 194 -16.74 6.80 -7.66
C ALA A 194 -16.26 6.13 -6.36
N TYR A 195 -15.19 5.33 -6.39
CA TYR A 195 -14.60 4.75 -5.17
C TYR A 195 -13.96 5.81 -4.29
N ILE A 196 -13.28 6.77 -4.92
CA ILE A 196 -12.61 7.87 -4.22
C ILE A 196 -13.65 8.76 -3.54
N GLU A 197 -14.74 9.09 -4.24
CA GLU A 197 -15.85 9.90 -3.73
C GLU A 197 -16.59 9.21 -2.59
N GLU A 198 -16.97 7.93 -2.73
CA GLU A 198 -17.63 7.20 -1.63
C GLU A 198 -16.75 7.11 -0.39
N TYR A 199 -15.44 6.89 -0.57
CA TYR A 199 -14.50 6.90 0.53
C TYR A 199 -14.36 8.30 1.17
N ALA A 200 -14.30 9.36 0.36
CA ALA A 200 -14.17 10.73 0.83
C ALA A 200 -15.36 11.22 1.67
N LYS A 201 -16.56 10.67 1.45
CA LYS A 201 -17.74 10.91 2.30
C LYS A 201 -17.55 10.42 3.74
N LEU A 202 -16.73 9.38 3.93
CA LEU A 202 -16.47 8.75 5.24
C LEU A 202 -15.18 9.26 5.87
N MET A 203 -14.21 9.66 5.05
CA MET A 203 -12.86 10.05 5.47
C MET A 203 -12.41 11.29 4.71
N GLN A 204 -12.43 12.43 5.41
CA GLN A 204 -12.14 13.73 4.80
C GLN A 204 -10.67 13.84 4.35
N PRO A 205 -10.39 14.58 3.27
CA PRO A 205 -9.03 14.93 2.87
C PRO A 205 -8.24 15.64 3.97
N SER A 206 -6.97 15.29 4.13
CA SER A 206 -6.05 16.01 5.04
C SER A 206 -5.81 17.44 4.56
N GLU A 207 -5.69 18.39 5.49
CA GLU A 207 -5.31 19.76 5.16
C GLU A 207 -3.83 19.88 4.74
N PRO A 208 -3.47 20.73 3.75
CA PRO A 208 -4.35 21.56 2.92
C PRO A 208 -5.15 20.72 1.91
N GLN A 209 -6.47 20.90 1.87
CA GLN A 209 -7.34 20.14 0.95
C GLN A 209 -7.08 20.49 -0.52
N ALA A 210 -6.66 21.73 -0.81
CA ALA A 210 -6.34 22.16 -2.17
C ALA A 210 -5.19 21.35 -2.81
N ASP A 211 -4.31 20.77 -1.98
CA ASP A 211 -3.17 19.95 -2.43
C ASP A 211 -3.52 18.45 -2.47
N PHE A 212 -4.78 18.06 -2.23
CA PHE A 212 -5.17 16.64 -2.05
C PHE A 212 -4.96 15.79 -3.31
N ASP A 213 -5.42 16.26 -4.46
CA ASP A 213 -5.28 15.53 -5.71
C ASP A 213 -3.81 15.44 -6.17
N ASP A 214 -3.04 16.51 -5.94
CA ASP A 214 -1.60 16.53 -6.21
C ASP A 214 -0.83 15.52 -5.35
N ARG A 215 -1.20 15.37 -4.07
CA ARG A 215 -0.63 14.33 -3.20
C ARG A 215 -0.97 12.93 -3.69
N ILE A 216 -2.20 12.71 -4.15
CA ILE A 216 -2.59 11.43 -4.76
C ILE A 216 -1.72 11.14 -6.00
N ALA A 217 -1.51 12.13 -6.87
CA ALA A 217 -0.65 11.97 -8.04
C ALA A 217 0.79 11.62 -7.65
N VAL A 218 1.34 12.25 -6.61
CA VAL A 218 2.66 11.91 -6.04
C VAL A 218 2.74 10.46 -5.57
N TYR A 219 1.73 9.98 -4.85
CA TYR A 219 1.70 8.59 -4.39
C TYR A 219 1.52 7.60 -5.54
N ALA A 220 0.70 7.95 -6.54
CA ALA A 220 0.52 7.15 -7.74
C ALA A 220 1.81 7.02 -8.56
N MET A 221 2.61 8.09 -8.69
CA MET A 221 3.89 8.04 -9.40
C MET A 221 4.85 7.00 -8.81
N ARG A 222 4.97 6.95 -7.48
CA ARG A 222 5.74 5.90 -6.78
C ARG A 222 5.27 4.51 -7.22
N ASN A 223 3.97 4.27 -7.23
CA ASN A 223 3.40 2.99 -7.62
C ASN A 223 3.63 2.67 -9.11
N TYR A 224 3.63 3.67 -9.98
CA TYR A 224 3.94 3.49 -11.40
C TYR A 224 5.39 3.07 -11.64
N ILE A 225 6.33 3.63 -10.88
CA ILE A 225 7.74 3.21 -10.93
C ILE A 225 7.84 1.74 -10.51
N VAL A 226 7.20 1.34 -9.40
CA VAL A 226 7.16 -0.08 -8.97
C VAL A 226 6.61 -0.98 -10.08
N SER A 227 5.49 -0.62 -10.70
CA SER A 227 4.93 -1.40 -11.81
C SER A 227 5.88 -1.48 -13.01
N ALA A 228 6.55 -0.38 -13.36
CA ALA A 228 7.52 -0.34 -14.45
C ALA A 228 8.76 -1.19 -14.14
N THR A 229 9.20 -1.23 -12.88
CA THR A 229 10.30 -2.11 -12.42
C THR A 229 9.93 -3.58 -12.57
N LEU A 230 8.68 -3.95 -12.27
CA LEU A 230 8.20 -5.34 -12.25
C LEU A 230 7.63 -5.83 -13.60
N TRP A 231 7.58 -5.00 -14.65
CA TRP A 231 6.85 -5.28 -15.88
C TRP A 231 7.16 -6.65 -16.52
N ASP A 232 8.43 -7.05 -16.53
CA ASP A 232 8.85 -8.32 -17.12
C ASP A 232 8.41 -9.55 -16.31
N HIS A 233 8.31 -9.41 -14.99
CA HIS A 233 7.73 -10.42 -14.13
C HIS A 233 6.24 -10.61 -14.41
N TRP A 234 5.49 -9.52 -14.63
CA TRP A 234 4.08 -9.59 -14.99
C TRP A 234 3.85 -10.29 -16.33
N LEU A 235 4.67 -10.01 -17.36
CA LEU A 235 4.59 -10.70 -18.64
C LEU A 235 4.72 -12.21 -18.48
N HIS A 236 5.71 -12.66 -17.69
CA HIS A 236 5.90 -14.09 -17.45
C HIS A 236 4.71 -14.77 -16.77
N MET A 237 3.98 -14.06 -15.90
CA MET A 237 2.78 -14.61 -15.24
C MET A 237 1.54 -14.61 -16.13
N MET A 238 1.45 -13.70 -17.11
CA MET A 238 0.33 -13.64 -18.05
C MET A 238 0.47 -14.63 -19.21
N ASP A 239 1.69 -15.07 -19.50
CA ASP A 239 2.00 -16.06 -20.54
C ASP A 239 1.89 -17.52 -20.05
N GLN A 240 1.51 -17.75 -18.77
CA GLN A 240 1.23 -19.07 -18.18
C GLN A 240 -0.26 -19.30 -17.98
#